data_AF-A0AAP6W7Z3-F1
#
_entry.id   AF-A0AAP6W7Z3-F1
#
_cell.length_a   1.000
_cell.length_b   1.000
_cell.length_c   1.000
_cell.angle_alpha   90.00
_cell.angle_beta   90.00
_cell.angle_gamma   90.00
#
_symmetry.space_group_name_H-M   'P 1'
#
loop_
_entity.id
_entity.type
_entity.pdbx_description
1 polymer ?
#
loop_
_entity_poly.entity_id
_entity_poly.type
_entity_poly.pdbx_seq_one_letter_code
_entity_poly.pdbx_strand_id
1 'polypeptide(L)'
;MSGINNSINIPLDELEVGQKFRSPGRTVTESDVVMFCMFTGNWIEIHSNKQYAEKTRWGERIVQGMLTFSLISGLLQFGPAIQANYGVDKMRFLNPVKIGDTVYATAEVIAKKDKDDKFGVGTMLIQAYNQRGEVVQRSEWSLLMLRKRADLDALIAEAQPDFKV
;
A
#
# COMPACT_ATOMS: atom_id res chain seq x y z
N MET A 1 -11.86 -17.17 -9.43
CA MET A 1 -11.67 -15.72 -9.26
C MET A 1 -11.52 -15.46 -7.77
N SER A 2 -10.31 -15.21 -7.27
CA SER A 2 -10.13 -14.98 -5.83
C SER A 2 -10.75 -13.63 -5.45
N GLY A 3 -11.63 -13.65 -4.44
CA GLY A 3 -12.30 -12.46 -3.92
C GLY A 3 -11.34 -11.44 -3.28
N ILE A 4 -11.91 -10.47 -2.58
CA ILE A 4 -11.13 -9.52 -1.78
C ILE A 4 -10.39 -10.30 -0.69
N ASN A 5 -9.07 -10.18 -0.68
CA ASN A 5 -8.19 -10.68 0.38
C ASN A 5 -7.03 -9.71 0.50
N ASN A 6 -7.19 -8.72 1.35
CA ASN A 6 -6.25 -7.62 1.47
C ASN A 6 -5.48 -7.63 2.79
N SER A 7 -5.65 -8.67 3.61
CA SER A 7 -5.00 -8.79 4.91
C SER A 7 -3.70 -9.57 4.78
N ILE A 8 -2.60 -8.93 5.14
CA ILE A 8 -1.26 -9.51 5.21
C ILE A 8 -0.88 -9.51 6.69
N ASN A 9 -1.43 -10.48 7.43
CA ASN A 9 -1.40 -10.52 8.90
C ASN A 9 -0.85 -11.84 9.47
N ILE A 10 -0.36 -12.73 8.61
CA ILE A 10 0.27 -14.00 9.00
C ILE A 10 1.80 -13.85 9.02
N PRO A 11 2.51 -14.65 9.84
CA PRO A 11 3.96 -14.56 9.96
C PRO A 11 4.65 -15.07 8.68
N LEU A 12 5.94 -14.73 8.53
CA LEU A 12 6.70 -14.96 7.30
C LEU A 12 6.72 -16.43 6.91
N ASP A 13 6.88 -17.37 7.84
CA ASP A 13 7.02 -18.79 7.52
C ASP A 13 5.73 -19.38 6.94
N GLU A 14 4.57 -18.76 7.20
CA GLU A 14 3.27 -19.15 6.64
C GLU A 14 2.94 -18.48 5.30
N LEU A 15 3.75 -17.51 4.87
CA LEU A 15 3.63 -16.93 3.53
C LEU A 15 4.33 -17.79 2.48
N GLU A 16 3.69 -17.97 1.33
CA GLU A 16 4.29 -18.65 0.18
C GLU A 16 4.76 -17.65 -0.88
N VAL A 17 5.91 -17.91 -1.51
CA VAL A 17 6.32 -17.14 -2.70
C VAL A 17 5.30 -17.39 -3.82
N GLY A 18 4.83 -16.32 -4.44
CA GLY A 18 3.73 -16.34 -5.42
C GLY A 18 2.35 -16.12 -4.80
N GLN A 19 2.22 -16.08 -3.47
CA GLN A 19 0.95 -15.77 -2.80
C GLN A 19 0.51 -14.34 -3.13
N LYS A 20 -0.78 -14.19 -3.46
CA LYS A 20 -1.37 -12.92 -3.92
C LYS A 20 -2.46 -12.42 -3.00
N PHE A 21 -2.47 -11.11 -2.82
CA PHE A 21 -3.47 -10.35 -2.09
C PHE A 21 -4.08 -9.29 -3.00
N ARG A 22 -5.36 -8.99 -2.78
CA ARG A 22 -6.13 -8.01 -3.55
C ARG A 22 -7.03 -7.17 -2.66
N SER A 23 -6.90 -5.85 -2.77
CA SER A 23 -7.70 -4.88 -2.04
C SER A 23 -9.12 -4.73 -2.60
N PRO A 24 -10.07 -4.20 -1.80
CA PRO A 24 -11.23 -3.50 -2.33
C PRO A 24 -10.79 -2.27 -3.14
N GLY A 25 -11.73 -1.67 -3.88
CA GLY A 25 -11.51 -0.40 -4.57
C GLY A 25 -11.82 0.80 -3.66
N ARG A 26 -11.11 1.91 -3.85
CA ARG A 26 -11.44 3.21 -3.23
C ARG A 26 -11.36 4.32 -4.28
N THR A 27 -12.46 5.06 -4.45
CA THR A 27 -12.49 6.26 -5.29
C THR A 27 -11.68 7.38 -4.66
N VAL A 28 -10.77 7.97 -5.43
CA VAL A 28 -10.03 9.16 -5.04
C VAL A 28 -10.87 10.39 -5.36
N THR A 29 -11.08 11.24 -4.37
CA THR A 29 -11.91 12.43 -4.47
C THR A 29 -11.06 13.70 -4.46
N GLU A 30 -11.68 14.85 -4.76
CA GLU A 30 -11.01 16.15 -4.59
C GLU A 30 -10.60 16.38 -3.13
N SER A 31 -11.42 15.91 -2.18
CA SER A 31 -11.13 16.00 -0.75
C SER A 31 -9.81 15.31 -0.40
N ASP A 32 -9.52 14.15 -0.98
CA ASP A 32 -8.24 13.46 -0.76
C ASP A 32 -7.05 14.31 -1.21
N VAL A 33 -7.14 14.90 -2.41
CA VAL A 33 -6.07 15.74 -2.99
C VAL A 33 -5.84 16.97 -2.12
N VAL A 34 -6.90 17.68 -1.75
CA VAL A 34 -6.80 18.90 -0.93
C VAL A 34 -6.30 18.58 0.48
N MET A 35 -6.80 17.52 1.12
CA MET A 35 -6.31 17.11 2.44
C MET A 35 -4.83 16.70 2.39
N PHE A 36 -4.39 16.02 1.33
CA PHE A 36 -2.99 15.65 1.18
C PHE A 36 -2.10 16.87 0.93
N CYS A 37 -2.54 17.85 0.13
CA CYS A 37 -1.88 19.14 0.00
C CYS A 37 -1.72 19.83 1.37
N MET A 38 -2.80 19.90 2.16
CA MET A 38 -2.79 20.49 3.50
C MET A 38 -1.82 19.77 4.44
N PHE A 39 -1.86 18.44 4.45
CA PHE A 39 -1.03 17.62 5.35
C PHE A 39 0.46 17.69 5.02
N THR A 40 0.80 17.69 3.72
CA THR A 40 2.20 17.65 3.26
C THR A 40 2.80 19.02 2.95
N GLY A 41 1.98 20.06 2.81
CA GLY A 41 2.38 21.34 2.24
C GLY A 41 2.66 21.29 0.73
N ASN A 42 2.42 20.16 0.06
CA ASN A 42 2.67 20.02 -1.37
C ASN A 42 1.53 20.63 -2.20
N TRP A 43 1.68 21.91 -2.53
CA TRP A 43 0.72 22.67 -3.33
C TRP A 43 1.11 22.84 -4.80
N ILE A 44 1.94 21.96 -5.37
CA ILE A 44 2.36 22.04 -6.78
C ILE A 44 1.12 22.19 -7.69
N GLU A 45 1.18 23.14 -8.62
CA GLU A 45 0.03 23.60 -9.40
C GLU A 45 -0.70 22.52 -10.18
N ILE A 46 0.00 21.46 -10.62
CA ILE A 46 -0.60 20.34 -11.33
C ILE A 46 -1.63 19.56 -10.49
N HIS A 47 -1.59 19.70 -9.17
CA HIS A 47 -2.52 19.09 -8.22
C HIS A 47 -3.52 20.09 -7.63
N SER A 48 -3.15 21.36 -7.54
CA SER A 48 -3.86 22.38 -6.76
C SER A 48 -4.54 23.47 -7.60
N ASN A 49 -4.05 23.75 -8.80
CA ASN A 49 -4.50 24.87 -9.63
C ASN A 49 -5.16 24.36 -10.91
N LYS A 50 -6.49 24.50 -11.00
CA LYS A 50 -7.28 24.08 -12.16
C LYS A 50 -6.87 24.80 -13.45
N GLN A 51 -6.65 26.13 -13.39
CA GLN A 51 -6.28 26.95 -14.56
C GLN A 51 -4.90 26.58 -15.11
N TYR A 52 -3.98 26.19 -14.23
CA TYR A 52 -2.68 25.66 -14.63
C TYR A 52 -2.84 24.27 -15.26
N ALA A 53 -3.54 23.37 -14.56
CA ALA A 53 -3.65 21.97 -14.94
C ALA A 53 -4.35 21.76 -16.30
N GLU A 54 -5.34 22.60 -16.64
CA GLU A 54 -6.01 22.63 -17.96
C GLU A 54 -5.03 22.85 -19.13
N LYS A 55 -3.90 23.53 -18.90
CA LYS A 55 -2.86 23.80 -19.91
C LYS A 55 -1.82 22.69 -20.02
N THR A 56 -1.82 21.74 -19.09
CA THR A 56 -0.91 20.59 -19.13
C THR A 56 -1.41 19.54 -20.10
N ARG A 57 -0.56 18.58 -20.47
CA ARG A 57 -0.94 17.44 -21.32
C ARG A 57 -2.09 16.58 -20.75
N TRP A 58 -2.42 16.73 -19.48
CA TRP A 58 -3.49 15.98 -18.82
C TRP A 58 -4.85 16.68 -18.87
N GLY A 59 -4.88 17.98 -19.17
CA GLY A 59 -6.12 18.78 -19.31
C GLY A 59 -6.90 19.00 -18.01
N GLU A 60 -6.44 18.46 -16.88
CA GLU A 60 -7.08 18.56 -15.58
C GLU A 60 -6.06 18.27 -14.46
N ARG A 61 -6.44 18.54 -13.20
CA ARG A 61 -5.60 18.21 -12.04
C ARG A 61 -5.45 16.70 -11.91
N ILE A 62 -4.23 16.25 -11.65
CA ILE A 62 -3.96 14.86 -11.33
C ILE A 62 -3.69 14.70 -9.83
N VAL A 63 -3.84 13.48 -9.32
CA VAL A 63 -3.57 13.12 -7.93
C VAL A 63 -2.05 13.02 -7.71
N GLN A 64 -1.55 13.43 -6.55
CA GLN A 64 -0.14 13.28 -6.19
C GLN A 64 0.25 11.81 -6.20
N GLY A 65 1.39 11.47 -6.81
CA GLY A 65 1.90 10.09 -6.78
C GLY A 65 2.08 9.57 -5.35
N MET A 66 2.53 10.43 -4.42
CA MET A 66 2.68 10.08 -3.01
C MET A 66 1.34 9.87 -2.30
N LEU A 67 0.28 10.58 -2.69
CA LEU A 67 -1.07 10.30 -2.21
C LEU A 67 -1.52 8.92 -2.69
N THR A 68 -1.28 8.56 -3.95
CA THR A 68 -1.56 7.21 -4.46
C THR A 68 -0.76 6.14 -3.71
N PHE A 69 0.51 6.38 -3.41
CA PHE A 69 1.34 5.47 -2.61
C PHE A 69 0.77 5.28 -1.19
N SER A 70 0.43 6.37 -0.49
CA SER A 70 -0.17 6.32 0.85
C SER A 70 -1.57 5.69 0.85
N LEU A 71 -2.33 5.85 -0.23
CA LEU A 71 -3.63 5.19 -0.40
C LEU A 71 -3.48 3.67 -0.44
N ILE A 72 -2.45 3.17 -1.14
CA ILE A 72 -2.20 1.73 -1.30
C ILE A 72 -1.88 1.08 0.04
N SER A 73 -1.15 1.75 0.93
CA SER A 73 -0.87 1.23 2.27
C SER A 73 -2.12 1.10 3.15
N GLY A 74 -3.18 1.87 2.89
CA GLY A 74 -4.47 1.71 3.55
C GLY A 74 -5.38 0.65 2.89
N LEU A 75 -5.21 0.42 1.59
CA LEU A 75 -5.96 -0.58 0.84
C LEU A 75 -5.50 -2.02 1.14
N LEU A 76 -4.20 -2.20 1.34
CA LEU A 76 -3.59 -3.45 1.80
C LEU A 76 -3.41 -3.37 3.33
N GLN A 77 -4.10 -4.22 4.07
CA GLN A 77 -4.06 -4.25 5.53
C GLN A 77 -2.82 -5.03 5.99
N PHE A 78 -1.75 -4.29 6.26
CA PHE A 78 -0.54 -4.83 6.87
C PHE A 78 -0.76 -5.05 8.37
N GLY A 79 -0.72 -6.32 8.79
CA GLY A 79 -1.02 -6.73 10.16
C GLY A 79 0.20 -6.78 11.09
N PRO A 80 -0.01 -7.21 12.35
CA PRO A 80 1.02 -7.19 13.41
C PRO A 80 2.23 -8.07 13.14
N ALA A 81 2.16 -9.02 12.20
CA ALA A 81 3.33 -9.78 11.77
C ALA A 81 4.45 -8.89 11.19
N ILE A 82 4.10 -7.72 10.65
CA ILE A 82 5.04 -6.79 10.02
C ILE A 82 5.56 -5.81 11.08
N GLN A 83 6.87 -5.78 11.25
CA GLN A 83 7.56 -5.05 12.31
C GLN A 83 8.18 -3.76 11.80
N ALA A 84 8.58 -3.72 10.52
CA ALA A 84 9.09 -2.51 9.88
C ALA A 84 8.94 -2.60 8.36
N ASN A 85 8.79 -1.46 7.71
CA ASN A 85 9.03 -1.31 6.28
C ASN A 85 10.47 -0.83 6.09
N TYR A 86 11.35 -1.71 5.61
CA TYR A 86 12.77 -1.42 5.40
C TYR A 86 13.03 -0.55 4.19
N GLY A 87 12.10 -0.50 3.25
CA GLY A 87 12.28 0.31 2.06
C GLY A 87 11.35 -0.10 0.93
N VAL A 88 11.33 0.80 -0.05
CA VAL A 88 10.57 0.63 -1.27
C VAL A 88 11.51 0.80 -2.44
N ASP A 89 11.63 -0.27 -3.22
CA ASP A 89 12.47 -0.35 -4.40
C ASP A 89 11.65 -0.25 -5.68
N LYS A 90 12.32 0.15 -6.76
CA LYS A 90 11.76 0.19 -8.12
C LYS A 90 10.38 0.87 -8.23
N MET A 91 10.15 1.91 -7.42
CA MET A 91 8.90 2.69 -7.46
C MET A 91 8.76 3.42 -8.79
N ARG A 92 7.64 3.20 -9.48
CA ARG A 92 7.28 3.89 -10.74
C ARG A 92 5.82 4.33 -10.69
N PHE A 93 5.56 5.56 -11.13
CA PHE A 93 4.23 6.10 -11.43
C PHE A 93 4.01 6.00 -12.93
N LEU A 94 3.24 5.00 -13.36
CA LEU A 94 3.15 4.61 -14.77
C LEU A 94 2.03 5.35 -15.51
N ASN A 95 0.90 5.57 -14.84
CA ASN A 95 -0.24 6.31 -15.36
C ASN A 95 -0.76 7.29 -14.29
N PRO A 96 -1.23 8.49 -14.67
CA PRO A 96 -1.78 9.43 -13.71
C PRO A 96 -3.08 8.89 -13.12
N VAL A 97 -3.27 9.09 -11.81
CA VAL A 97 -4.57 8.93 -11.17
C VAL A 97 -5.28 10.29 -11.23
N LYS A 98 -6.55 10.29 -11.64
CA LYS A 98 -7.38 11.49 -11.70
C LYS A 98 -8.35 11.55 -10.53
N ILE A 99 -8.86 12.74 -10.23
CA ILE A 99 -9.97 12.89 -9.30
C ILE A 99 -11.18 12.15 -9.90
N GLY A 100 -11.79 11.27 -9.12
CA GLY A 100 -12.88 10.37 -9.55
C GLY A 100 -12.43 8.97 -9.99
N ASP A 101 -11.12 8.72 -10.17
CA ASP A 101 -10.65 7.36 -10.44
C ASP A 101 -10.81 6.47 -9.20
N THR A 102 -11.13 5.18 -9.41
CA THR A 102 -11.16 4.17 -8.35
C THR A 102 -9.88 3.36 -8.38
N VAL A 103 -9.13 3.39 -7.28
CA VAL A 103 -7.86 2.68 -7.15
C VAL A 103 -8.05 1.34 -6.44
N TYR A 104 -7.40 0.32 -6.98
CA TYR A 104 -7.27 -1.03 -6.43
C TYR A 104 -5.78 -1.33 -6.25
N ALA A 105 -5.44 -2.20 -5.31
CA ALA A 105 -4.07 -2.64 -5.07
C ALA A 105 -3.98 -4.16 -5.02
N THR A 106 -2.84 -4.68 -5.48
CA THR A 106 -2.44 -6.08 -5.30
C THR A 106 -1.06 -6.15 -4.67
N ALA A 107 -0.85 -7.17 -3.85
CA ALA A 107 0.47 -7.56 -3.35
C ALA A 107 0.77 -9.00 -3.77
N GLU A 108 2.00 -9.26 -4.19
CA GLU A 108 2.49 -10.61 -4.45
C GLU A 108 3.78 -10.83 -3.68
N VAL A 109 3.88 -11.93 -2.92
CA VAL A 109 5.13 -12.32 -2.26
C VAL A 109 6.11 -12.77 -3.34
N ILE A 110 7.17 -12.00 -3.60
CA ILE A 110 8.15 -12.32 -4.65
C ILE A 110 9.46 -12.89 -4.12
N ALA A 111 9.77 -12.65 -2.84
CA ALA A 111 10.91 -13.24 -2.19
C ALA A 111 10.72 -13.30 -0.68
N LYS A 112 11.43 -14.24 -0.05
CA LYS A 112 11.55 -14.36 1.41
C LYS A 112 13.02 -14.55 1.74
N LYS A 113 13.50 -13.92 2.80
CA LYS A 113 14.87 -14.08 3.28
C LYS A 113 14.89 -14.10 4.79
N ASP A 114 15.37 -15.19 5.38
CA ASP A 114 15.59 -15.27 6.82
C ASP A 114 16.66 -14.26 7.24
N LYS A 115 16.43 -13.62 8.39
CA LYS A 115 17.41 -12.70 9.00
C LYS A 115 18.03 -13.34 10.25
N ASP A 116 17.18 -13.83 11.14
CA ASP A 116 17.53 -14.57 12.35
C ASP A 116 16.41 -15.56 12.73
N ASP A 117 16.44 -16.15 13.92
CA ASP A 117 15.43 -17.13 14.34
C ASP A 117 14.03 -16.51 14.53
N LYS A 118 13.96 -15.22 14.87
CA LYS A 118 12.70 -14.52 15.17
C LYS A 118 12.18 -13.74 13.96
N PHE A 119 13.08 -13.17 13.16
CA PHE A 119 12.73 -12.25 12.07
C PHE A 119 13.24 -12.71 10.70
N GLY A 120 12.49 -12.32 9.67
CA GLY A 120 12.91 -12.40 8.28
C GLY A 120 12.36 -11.23 7.48
N VAL A 121 12.75 -11.15 6.21
CA VAL A 121 12.30 -10.13 5.28
C VAL A 121 11.45 -10.76 4.20
N GLY A 122 10.19 -10.32 4.10
CA GLY A 122 9.31 -10.61 2.96
C GLY A 122 9.36 -9.47 1.96
N THR A 123 9.65 -9.77 0.69
CA THR A 123 9.61 -8.79 -0.39
C THR A 123 8.29 -8.94 -1.15
N MET A 124 7.52 -7.85 -1.20
CA MET A 124 6.21 -7.80 -1.83
C MET A 124 6.27 -6.97 -3.11
N LEU A 125 5.86 -7.53 -4.25
CA LEU A 125 5.54 -6.75 -5.44
C LEU A 125 4.17 -6.10 -5.25
N ILE A 126 4.15 -4.78 -5.13
CA ILE A 126 2.94 -3.99 -5.00
C ILE A 126 2.60 -3.34 -6.35
N GLN A 127 1.36 -3.50 -6.77
CA GLN A 127 0.82 -2.84 -7.96
C GLN A 127 -0.53 -2.21 -7.63
N ALA A 128 -0.75 -1.01 -8.15
CA ALA A 128 -2.04 -0.36 -8.12
C ALA A 128 -2.60 -0.18 -9.52
N TYR A 129 -3.92 -0.29 -9.60
CA TYR A 129 -4.69 -0.23 -10.83
C TYR A 129 -5.83 0.77 -10.67
N ASN A 130 -6.24 1.40 -11.75
CA ASN A 130 -7.51 2.14 -11.78
C ASN A 130 -8.67 1.26 -12.29
N GLN A 131 -9.88 1.82 -12.37
CA GLN A 131 -11.08 1.14 -12.86
C GLN A 131 -11.00 0.71 -14.34
N ARG A 132 -10.06 1.24 -15.12
CA ARG A 132 -9.82 0.86 -16.53
C ARG A 132 -8.85 -0.33 -16.64
N GLY A 133 -8.30 -0.82 -15.52
CA GLY A 133 -7.30 -1.89 -15.49
C GLY A 133 -5.89 -1.42 -15.79
N GLU A 134 -5.65 -0.10 -15.88
CA GLU A 134 -4.32 0.45 -16.13
C GLU A 134 -3.49 0.42 -14.84
N VAL A 135 -2.24 -0.02 -14.91
CA VAL A 135 -1.32 0.05 -13.77
C VAL A 135 -0.93 1.51 -13.55
N VAL A 136 -1.29 2.08 -12.40
CA VAL A 136 -0.98 3.48 -12.06
C VAL A 136 0.33 3.59 -11.28
N GLN A 137 0.64 2.58 -10.46
CA GLN A 137 1.84 2.54 -9.64
C GLN A 137 2.36 1.11 -9.51
N ARG A 138 3.69 0.93 -9.54
CA ARG A 138 4.38 -0.36 -9.27
C ARG A 138 5.59 -0.12 -8.38
N SER A 139 5.81 -0.97 -7.37
CA SER A 139 6.99 -0.96 -6.51
C SER A 139 7.22 -2.31 -5.81
N GLU A 140 8.41 -2.50 -5.23
CA GLU A 140 8.77 -3.66 -4.42
C GLU A 140 8.99 -3.19 -2.98
N TRP A 141 8.25 -3.75 -2.01
CA TRP A 141 8.34 -3.35 -0.60
C TRP A 141 9.06 -4.44 0.18
N SER A 142 10.08 -4.07 0.94
CA SER A 142 10.81 -4.99 1.81
C SER A 142 10.33 -4.83 3.24
N LEU A 143 9.65 -5.85 3.77
CA LEU A 143 9.01 -5.82 5.07
C LEU A 143 9.74 -6.75 6.04
N LEU A 144 10.20 -6.21 7.17
CA LEU A 144 10.65 -7.03 8.30
C LEU A 144 9.42 -7.66 8.95
N MET A 145 9.46 -8.98 9.11
CA MET A 145 8.33 -9.76 9.61
C MET A 145 8.78 -10.74 10.69
N LEU A 146 7.89 -11.01 11.65
CA LEU A 146 8.00 -12.17 12.53
C LEU A 146 7.92 -13.44 11.72
N ARG A 147 8.76 -14.42 12.04
CA ARG A 147 8.84 -15.68 11.31
C ARG A 147 7.78 -16.69 11.72
N LYS A 148 7.64 -16.90 13.02
CA LYS A 148 6.85 -18.00 13.59
C LYS A 148 5.53 -17.50 14.15
N ARG A 149 4.52 -18.36 14.10
CA ARG A 149 3.19 -18.12 14.71
C ARG A 149 3.27 -17.80 16.19
N ALA A 150 4.06 -18.57 16.93
CA ALA A 150 4.23 -18.39 18.37
C ALA A 150 4.73 -16.98 18.75
N ASP A 151 5.66 -16.40 17.98
CA ASP A 151 6.16 -15.05 18.23
C ASP A 151 5.07 -13.98 18.00
N LEU A 152 4.24 -14.18 16.98
CA LEU A 152 3.12 -13.29 16.68
C LEU A 152 2.03 -13.37 17.74
N ASP A 153 1.67 -14.58 18.15
CA ASP A 153 0.65 -14.81 19.17
C ASP A 153 1.10 -14.24 20.53
N ALA A 154 2.37 -14.42 20.88
CA ALA A 154 2.96 -13.81 22.07
C ALA A 154 2.91 -12.27 22.02
N LEU A 155 3.30 -11.67 20.88
CA LEU A 155 3.22 -10.21 20.69
C LEU A 155 1.79 -9.69 20.87
N ILE A 156 0.79 -10.37 20.29
CA ILE A 156 -0.60 -9.96 20.40
C ILE A 156 -1.11 -10.08 21.83
N ALA A 157 -0.77 -11.18 22.52
CA ALA A 157 -1.18 -11.42 23.90
C ALA A 157 -0.58 -10.36 24.86
N GLU A 158 0.70 -10.03 24.71
CA GLU A 158 1.38 -9.02 25.54
C GLU A 158 0.86 -7.59 25.30
N ALA A 159 0.35 -7.31 24.09
CA ALA A 159 -0.12 -5.97 23.71
C ALA A 159 -1.53 -5.64 24.21
N GLN A 160 -2.31 -6.64 24.66
CA GLN A 160 -3.65 -6.43 25.18
C GLN A 160 -3.63 -6.34 26.71
N PRO A 161 -4.18 -5.28 27.32
CA PRO A 161 -4.37 -5.27 28.76
C PRO A 161 -5.43 -6.32 29.15
N ASP A 162 -5.35 -6.84 30.38
CA ASP A 162 -6.34 -7.78 30.91
C ASP A 162 -7.71 -7.10 31.04
N PHE A 163 -8.55 -7.23 30.02
CA PHE A 163 -9.96 -6.88 30.10
C PHE A 163 -10.74 -8.09 30.61
N LYS A 164 -11.45 -7.94 31.73
CA LYS A 164 -12.54 -8.86 32.07
C LYS A 164 -13.70 -8.56 31.12
N VAL A 165 -13.89 -9.39 30.10
CA VAL A 165 -15.09 -9.40 29.24
C VAL A 165 -16.15 -10.27 29.90
#